data_AF-A0A9X1SGP5-F1
#
_entry.id   AF-A0A9X1SGP5-F1
#
_cell.length_a   1.000
_cell.length_b   1.000
_cell.length_c   1.000
_cell.angle_alpha   90.00
_cell.angle_beta   90.00
_cell.angle_gamma   90.00
#
_symmetry.space_group_name_H-M   'P 1'
#
loop_
_entity.id
_entity.type
_entity.pdbx_description
1 polymer ?
#
loop_
_entity_poly.entity_id
_entity_poly.type
_entity_poly.pdbx_seq_one_letter_code
_entity_poly.pdbx_strand_id
1 'polypeptide(L)'
;MNAIALVLCTVALGAGARETIPTPRALFEVINNSYAIDKFEQIEFSEDGVTLNACNREGDENARPAKENPTPVKVQSQGNVSGYVFGEYQLKIVTVPGTPNFLLAGYESTSDDPYFDRSSGTETRFLRHCFCVLIDTDRNIVVPLDDPSQRLFLNKEQVDVVQLQCGAIWSDYLQHMGEQSSVAPFLGEYKAFRRQFIQLPPLEVAVKVAFLGAAGNPPAYPPKASDWDRVIGMAAAFELSADDRKVSYSGSIEMQKLLSTTIAQSAADYFAKPPVAETAQPISISE
;
A
#
# COMPACT_ATOMS: atom_id res chain seq x y z
N MET A 1 30.10 -5.21 9.03
CA MET A 1 30.06 -3.79 8.59
C MET A 1 29.05 -3.72 7.47
N ASN A 2 27.88 -3.13 7.73
CA ASN A 2 26.75 -3.10 6.79
C ASN A 2 26.98 -2.00 5.75
N ALA A 3 26.94 -2.37 4.48
CA ALA A 3 26.99 -1.43 3.35
C ALA A 3 25.68 -0.65 3.30
N ILE A 4 25.73 0.56 3.86
CA ILE A 4 24.68 1.58 3.78
C ILE A 4 24.83 2.30 2.43
N ALA A 5 23.72 2.38 1.72
CA ALA A 5 23.28 3.40 0.77
C ALA A 5 24.37 4.35 0.21
N LEU A 6 24.64 4.23 -1.09
CA LEU A 6 25.23 5.33 -1.86
C LEU A 6 25.03 5.12 -3.36
N VAL A 7 23.83 5.44 -3.86
CA VAL A 7 23.66 5.80 -5.28
C VAL A 7 22.63 6.94 -5.38
N LEU A 8 23.16 8.12 -5.72
CA LEU A 8 22.52 9.28 -6.37
C LEU A 8 21.42 10.07 -5.63
N CYS A 9 21.83 10.94 -4.70
CA CYS A 9 21.10 12.18 -4.41
C CYS A 9 21.73 13.33 -5.21
N THR A 10 21.28 13.55 -6.45
CA THR A 10 21.38 14.86 -7.11
C THR A 10 20.01 15.52 -7.06
N VAL A 11 19.93 16.54 -6.20
CA VAL A 11 18.97 17.66 -6.16
C VAL A 11 17.82 17.55 -7.17
N ALA A 12 16.67 17.09 -6.69
CA ALA A 12 15.41 17.12 -7.41
C ALA A 12 14.33 17.67 -6.47
N LEU A 13 14.49 18.94 -6.05
CA LEU A 13 13.42 19.66 -5.37
C LEU A 13 12.36 20.01 -6.42
N GLY A 14 11.23 19.29 -6.41
CA GLY A 14 10.09 19.52 -7.32
C GLY A 14 9.93 18.47 -8.42
N ALA A 15 10.68 17.37 -8.36
CA ALA A 15 10.60 16.28 -9.31
C ALA A 15 9.52 15.27 -8.91
N GLY A 16 8.62 14.90 -9.82
CA GLY A 16 7.62 13.87 -9.52
C GLY A 16 8.28 12.53 -9.21
N ALA A 17 7.58 11.61 -8.52
CA ALA A 17 8.15 10.30 -8.14
C ALA A 17 8.70 9.51 -9.34
N ARG A 18 8.21 9.78 -10.57
CA ARG A 18 8.73 9.18 -11.81
C ARG A 18 10.13 9.66 -12.23
N GLU A 19 10.61 10.78 -11.73
CA GLU A 19 11.99 11.20 -12.00
C GLU A 19 12.98 10.40 -11.15
N THR A 20 12.59 10.10 -9.91
CA THR A 20 13.38 9.29 -8.97
C THR A 20 13.22 7.78 -9.23
N ILE A 21 12.02 7.34 -9.59
CA ILE A 21 11.67 5.95 -9.90
C ILE A 21 11.12 5.94 -11.33
N PRO A 22 11.98 5.85 -12.37
CA PRO A 22 11.57 6.10 -13.75
C PRO A 22 10.85 4.95 -14.45
N THR A 23 10.92 3.75 -13.89
CA THR A 23 10.41 2.54 -14.55
C THR A 23 9.66 1.65 -13.57
N PRO A 24 8.77 0.77 -14.08
CA PRO A 24 8.16 -0.28 -13.26
C PRO A 24 9.21 -1.15 -12.56
N ARG A 25 10.31 -1.44 -13.27
CA ARG A 25 11.41 -2.23 -12.72
C ARG A 25 12.07 -1.56 -11.51
N ALA A 26 12.33 -0.25 -11.57
CA ALA A 26 12.89 0.49 -10.46
C ALA A 26 11.95 0.48 -9.25
N LEU A 27 10.62 0.59 -9.47
CA LEU A 27 9.64 0.48 -8.40
C LEU A 27 9.64 -0.92 -7.77
N PHE A 28 9.68 -1.97 -8.60
CA PHE A 28 9.84 -3.33 -8.11
C PHE A 28 11.09 -3.49 -7.26
N GLU A 29 12.23 -2.91 -7.65
CA GLU A 29 13.47 -3.00 -6.87
C GLU A 29 13.34 -2.33 -5.49
N VAL A 30 12.63 -1.19 -5.39
CA VAL A 30 12.32 -0.56 -4.09
C VAL A 30 11.47 -1.48 -3.21
N ILE A 31 10.45 -2.12 -3.78
CA ILE A 31 9.59 -3.06 -3.06
C ILE A 31 10.38 -4.32 -2.66
N ASN A 32 11.16 -4.88 -3.59
CA ASN A 32 11.99 -6.06 -3.35
C ASN A 32 13.02 -5.81 -2.25
N ASN A 33 13.64 -4.62 -2.21
CA ASN A 33 14.56 -4.28 -1.13
C ASN A 33 13.88 -4.20 0.25
N SER A 34 12.58 -3.91 0.28
CA SER A 34 11.80 -3.86 1.51
C SER A 34 11.44 -5.27 2.01
N TYR A 35 11.02 -6.16 1.11
CA TYR A 35 10.49 -7.49 1.49
C TYR A 35 11.42 -8.68 1.20
N ALA A 36 12.51 -8.45 0.48
CA ALA A 36 13.37 -9.48 -0.10
C ALA A 36 12.57 -10.55 -0.88
N ILE A 37 11.73 -10.09 -1.81
CA ILE A 37 10.84 -10.94 -2.63
C ILE A 37 11.66 -11.97 -3.41
N ASP A 38 12.83 -11.58 -3.91
CA ASP A 38 13.79 -12.43 -4.61
C ASP A 38 14.28 -13.65 -3.82
N LYS A 39 14.09 -13.67 -2.50
CA LYS A 39 14.43 -14.82 -1.64
C LYS A 39 13.31 -15.87 -1.58
N PHE A 40 12.12 -15.58 -2.08
CA PHE A 40 11.04 -16.55 -2.16
C PHE A 40 11.18 -17.35 -3.46
N GLU A 41 11.74 -18.56 -3.36
CA GLU A 41 12.00 -19.43 -4.52
C GLU A 41 10.73 -19.83 -5.29
N GLN A 42 9.57 -19.73 -4.65
CA GLN A 42 8.25 -20.04 -5.21
C GLN A 42 7.54 -18.81 -5.80
N ILE A 43 8.19 -17.65 -5.81
CA ILE A 43 7.66 -16.43 -6.40
C ILE A 43 8.49 -16.08 -7.63
N GLU A 44 7.83 -16.10 -8.78
CA GLU A 44 8.37 -15.62 -10.04
C GLU A 44 7.84 -14.21 -10.29
N PHE A 45 8.63 -13.37 -10.96
CA PHE A 45 8.21 -12.04 -11.37
C PHE A 45 8.61 -11.80 -12.82
N SER A 46 7.83 -10.99 -13.52
CA SER A 46 8.15 -10.58 -14.89
C SER A 46 9.44 -9.76 -14.92
N GLU A 47 10.11 -9.72 -16.07
CA GLU A 47 11.38 -8.98 -16.22
C GLU A 47 11.24 -7.51 -15.81
N ASP A 48 10.13 -6.87 -16.19
CA ASP A 48 9.78 -5.50 -15.84
C ASP A 48 9.25 -5.31 -14.40
N GLY A 49 9.04 -6.41 -13.66
CA GLY A 49 8.53 -6.41 -12.28
C GLY A 49 7.05 -6.06 -12.15
N VAL A 50 6.29 -5.94 -13.25
CA VAL A 50 4.86 -5.57 -13.20
C VAL A 50 3.98 -6.72 -12.71
N THR A 51 4.38 -7.96 -12.98
CA THR A 51 3.61 -9.17 -12.64
C THR A 51 4.39 -10.02 -11.65
N LEU A 52 3.69 -10.56 -10.67
CA LEU A 52 4.18 -11.54 -9.71
C LEU A 52 3.33 -12.79 -9.80
N ASN A 53 3.97 -13.94 -9.96
CA ASN A 53 3.32 -15.25 -9.99
C ASN A 53 3.85 -16.12 -8.86
N ALA A 54 2.98 -16.52 -7.95
CA ALA A 54 3.30 -17.54 -6.95
C ALA A 54 3.15 -18.93 -7.61
N CYS A 55 4.26 -19.43 -8.18
CA CYS A 55 4.34 -20.68 -8.93
C CYS A 55 4.94 -21.83 -8.09
N ASN A 56 4.42 -23.05 -8.29
CA ASN A 56 5.08 -24.26 -7.81
C ASN A 56 6.35 -24.49 -8.65
N ARG A 57 7.53 -24.47 -8.01
CA ARG A 57 8.72 -25.04 -8.63
C ARG A 57 8.70 -26.55 -8.38
N GLU A 58 8.07 -27.32 -9.27
CA GLU A 58 8.28 -28.78 -9.32
C GLU A 58 9.69 -29.07 -9.81
N GLY A 59 10.61 -29.21 -8.86
CA GLY A 59 11.89 -29.86 -9.10
C GLY A 59 11.78 -31.36 -8.78
N ASP A 60 11.28 -32.15 -9.72
CA ASP A 60 11.76 -33.53 -9.98
C ASP A 60 11.06 -34.11 -11.21
N GLU A 61 11.78 -34.20 -12.35
CA GLU A 61 11.29 -34.81 -13.60
C GLU A 61 10.94 -36.32 -13.46
N ASN A 62 11.10 -36.91 -12.27
CA ASN A 62 10.91 -38.35 -12.01
C ASN A 62 9.84 -38.69 -10.96
N ALA A 63 9.09 -37.72 -10.44
CA ALA A 63 7.97 -38.01 -9.55
C ALA A 63 6.65 -38.06 -10.35
N ARG A 64 5.87 -39.12 -10.11
CA ARG A 64 4.51 -39.39 -10.65
C ARG A 64 3.66 -38.13 -10.78
N PRO A 65 2.63 -38.09 -11.67
CA PRO A 65 1.72 -36.95 -11.79
C PRO A 65 0.99 -36.75 -10.47
N ALA A 66 1.54 -35.90 -9.61
CA ALA A 66 0.88 -35.43 -8.42
C ALA A 66 -0.30 -34.61 -8.92
N LYS A 67 -1.46 -34.75 -8.30
CA LYS A 67 -2.59 -33.84 -8.54
C LYS A 67 -2.06 -32.42 -8.33
N GLU A 68 -1.93 -31.68 -9.42
CA GLU A 68 -1.45 -30.30 -9.52
C GLU A 68 -2.37 -29.35 -8.74
N ASN A 69 -2.34 -29.44 -7.42
CA ASN A 69 -2.89 -28.40 -6.59
C ASN A 69 -1.75 -27.38 -6.36
N PRO A 70 -1.79 -26.20 -7.00
CA PRO A 70 -0.85 -25.12 -6.69
C PRO A 70 -0.78 -24.90 -5.16
N THR A 71 0.43 -24.77 -4.61
CA THR A 71 0.65 -24.62 -3.17
C THR A 71 0.80 -23.14 -2.84
N PRO A 72 0.01 -22.59 -1.90
CA PRO A 72 0.13 -21.19 -1.49
C PRO A 72 1.49 -20.90 -0.86
N VAL A 73 2.09 -19.76 -1.18
CA VAL A 73 3.39 -19.35 -0.65
C VAL A 73 3.18 -18.50 0.59
N LYS A 74 3.71 -18.95 1.73
CA LYS A 74 3.66 -18.16 2.98
C LYS A 74 4.63 -16.98 2.87
N VAL A 75 4.11 -15.76 2.89
CA VAL A 75 4.91 -14.53 2.81
C VAL A 75 4.94 -13.76 4.13
N GLN A 76 3.98 -14.00 5.01
CA GLN A 76 3.85 -13.28 6.28
C GLN A 76 3.49 -14.23 7.44
N SER A 77 3.96 -13.90 8.64
CA SER A 77 3.57 -14.58 9.88
C SER A 77 3.42 -13.56 11.01
N GLN A 78 2.20 -13.36 11.48
CA GLN A 78 1.88 -12.50 12.62
C GLN A 78 1.19 -13.31 13.73
N GLY A 79 1.97 -13.78 14.70
CA GLY A 79 1.45 -14.66 15.75
C GLY A 79 0.81 -15.92 15.14
N ASN A 80 -0.50 -16.09 15.32
CA ASN A 80 -1.26 -17.23 14.80
C ASN A 80 -1.80 -17.02 13.38
N VAL A 81 -1.70 -15.81 12.82
CA VAL A 81 -2.16 -15.51 11.45
C VAL A 81 -0.99 -15.62 10.49
N SER A 82 -1.14 -16.41 9.43
CA SER A 82 -0.16 -16.51 8.35
C SER A 82 -0.79 -16.00 7.06
N GLY A 83 -0.08 -15.09 6.39
CA GLY A 83 -0.47 -14.53 5.11
C GLY A 83 0.16 -15.31 3.97
N TYR A 84 -0.66 -15.70 3.00
CA TYR A 84 -0.24 -16.49 1.84
C TYR A 84 -0.54 -15.75 0.55
N VAL A 85 0.36 -15.85 -0.43
CA VAL A 85 0.12 -15.42 -1.81
C VAL A 85 -0.09 -16.64 -2.71
N PHE A 86 -0.93 -16.49 -3.71
CA PHE A 86 -1.30 -17.57 -4.60
C PHE A 86 -1.80 -17.05 -5.94
N GLY A 87 -1.31 -17.64 -7.03
CA GLY A 87 -1.66 -17.23 -8.39
C GLY A 87 -0.94 -15.96 -8.83
N GLU A 88 -1.56 -15.24 -9.76
CA GLU A 88 -1.01 -14.02 -10.37
C GLU A 88 -1.43 -12.76 -9.62
N TYR A 89 -0.48 -11.84 -9.48
CA TYR A 89 -0.68 -10.50 -8.96
C TYR A 89 -0.10 -9.46 -9.92
N GLN A 90 -0.72 -8.28 -9.94
CA GLN A 90 -0.28 -7.13 -10.74
C GLN A 90 0.11 -5.95 -9.85
N LEU A 91 1.19 -5.27 -10.22
CA LEU A 91 1.65 -4.06 -9.55
C LEU A 91 0.66 -2.90 -9.82
N LYS A 92 0.10 -2.38 -8.73
CA LYS A 92 -0.81 -1.24 -8.69
C LYS A 92 -0.15 -0.06 -8.02
N ILE A 93 -0.52 1.15 -8.45
CA ILE A 93 0.01 2.41 -7.95
C ILE A 93 -1.15 3.38 -7.70
N VAL A 94 -1.16 3.99 -6.52
CA VAL A 94 -2.04 5.10 -6.16
C VAL A 94 -1.17 6.31 -5.88
N THR A 95 -1.44 7.40 -6.59
CA THR A 95 -0.77 8.70 -6.39
C THR A 95 -1.56 9.58 -5.43
N VAL A 96 -0.88 10.46 -4.69
CA VAL A 96 -1.58 11.49 -3.91
C VAL A 96 -1.85 12.72 -4.77
N PRO A 97 -3.09 13.22 -4.82
CA PRO A 97 -3.36 14.51 -5.44
C PRO A 97 -2.50 15.63 -4.82
N GLY A 98 -1.81 16.40 -5.67
CA GLY A 98 -0.97 17.52 -5.24
C GLY A 98 0.36 17.16 -4.57
N THR A 99 0.69 15.87 -4.40
CA THR A 99 1.98 15.42 -3.85
C THR A 99 2.56 14.32 -4.74
N PRO A 100 3.15 14.67 -5.90
CA PRO A 100 3.56 13.71 -6.93
C PRO A 100 4.75 12.82 -6.52
N ASN A 101 5.48 13.20 -5.47
CA ASN A 101 6.59 12.45 -4.87
C ASN A 101 6.12 11.34 -3.92
N PHE A 102 4.83 11.30 -3.56
CA PHE A 102 4.26 10.34 -2.63
C PHE A 102 3.38 9.30 -3.34
N LEU A 103 3.66 8.02 -3.11
CA LEU A 103 2.98 6.90 -3.75
C LEU A 103 2.57 5.84 -2.73
N LEU A 104 1.42 5.20 -2.96
CA LEU A 104 1.10 3.87 -2.44
C LEU A 104 1.27 2.88 -3.59
N ALA A 105 2.07 1.85 -3.39
CA ALA A 105 2.31 0.81 -4.40
C ALA A 105 2.26 -0.58 -3.78
N GLY A 106 1.86 -1.58 -4.56
CA GLY A 106 1.84 -2.97 -4.12
C GLY A 106 1.19 -3.89 -5.13
N TYR A 107 1.25 -5.19 -4.86
CA TYR A 107 0.72 -6.21 -5.75
C TYR A 107 -0.71 -6.57 -5.35
N GLU A 108 -1.62 -6.54 -6.33
CA GLU A 108 -3.01 -6.96 -6.18
C GLU A 108 -3.24 -8.27 -6.95
N SER A 109 -3.87 -9.25 -6.30
CA SER A 109 -4.28 -10.52 -6.94
C SER A 109 -5.23 -10.26 -8.11
N THR A 110 -4.99 -10.92 -9.24
CA THR A 110 -5.87 -10.88 -10.41
C THR A 110 -7.10 -11.77 -10.27
N SER A 111 -7.10 -12.70 -9.31
CA SER A 111 -8.28 -13.52 -8.98
C SER A 111 -9.37 -12.68 -8.32
N ASP A 112 -10.60 -12.70 -8.85
CA ASP A 112 -11.77 -12.00 -8.31
C ASP A 112 -12.19 -12.49 -6.91
N ASP A 113 -11.89 -13.75 -6.58
CA ASP A 113 -12.13 -14.34 -5.26
C ASP A 113 -10.78 -14.74 -4.65
N PRO A 114 -10.24 -14.00 -3.66
CA PRO A 114 -9.05 -14.43 -2.95
C PRO A 114 -9.43 -15.70 -2.19
N TYR A 115 -8.95 -16.85 -2.66
CA TYR A 115 -9.19 -18.18 -2.10
C TYR A 115 -9.24 -18.12 -0.56
N PHE A 116 -10.38 -18.36 0.09
CA PHE A 116 -10.43 -18.48 1.54
C PHE A 116 -10.57 -19.96 1.90
N ASP A 117 -9.48 -20.60 2.29
CA ASP A 117 -9.56 -21.95 2.82
C ASP A 117 -9.81 -21.92 4.34
N ARG A 118 -11.07 -22.14 4.73
CA ARG A 118 -11.48 -22.30 6.14
C ARG A 118 -11.29 -23.72 6.67
N SER A 119 -10.75 -24.66 5.88
CA SER A 119 -10.88 -26.09 6.17
C SER A 119 -9.93 -26.66 7.25
N SER A 120 -8.90 -25.91 7.69
CA SER A 120 -7.83 -26.49 8.54
C SER A 120 -7.78 -26.02 10.00
N GLY A 121 -8.71 -25.20 10.49
CA GLY A 121 -8.69 -24.72 11.88
C GLY A 121 -7.59 -23.70 12.21
N THR A 122 -6.60 -23.55 11.32
CA THR A 122 -5.75 -22.38 11.16
C THR A 122 -6.39 -21.44 10.16
N GLU A 123 -6.56 -20.17 10.52
CA GLU A 123 -7.02 -19.13 9.57
C GLU A 123 -5.90 -18.84 8.56
N THR A 124 -5.84 -19.65 7.51
CA THR A 124 -5.04 -19.36 6.31
C THR A 124 -5.69 -18.20 5.58
N ARG A 125 -5.08 -17.01 5.66
CA ARG A 125 -5.56 -15.83 4.93
C ARG A 125 -4.75 -15.67 3.66
N PHE A 126 -5.38 -15.92 2.53
CA PHE A 126 -4.82 -15.54 1.25
C PHE A 126 -4.92 -14.03 1.10
N LEU A 127 -3.81 -13.43 0.71
CA LEU A 127 -3.67 -11.99 0.63
C LEU A 127 -4.20 -11.51 -0.71
N ARG A 128 -5.23 -10.65 -0.69
CA ARG A 128 -5.64 -9.90 -1.88
C ARG A 128 -4.53 -8.94 -2.32
N HIS A 129 -3.82 -8.37 -1.34
CA HIS A 129 -2.74 -7.42 -1.54
C HIS A 129 -1.48 -7.90 -0.83
N CYS A 130 -0.34 -7.85 -1.51
CA CYS A 130 0.95 -8.21 -0.91
C CYS A 130 2.06 -7.24 -1.33
N PHE A 131 3.12 -7.21 -0.52
CA PHE A 131 4.31 -6.39 -0.70
C PHE A 131 3.97 -4.91 -0.94
N CYS A 132 3.15 -4.36 -0.04
CA CYS A 132 2.56 -3.04 -0.17
C CYS A 132 3.41 -2.00 0.57
N VAL A 133 3.81 -0.94 -0.12
CA VAL A 133 4.65 0.14 0.42
C VAL A 133 4.00 1.51 0.24
N LEU A 134 4.25 2.41 1.19
CA LEU A 134 4.20 3.85 0.93
C LEU A 134 5.60 4.35 0.62
N ILE A 135 5.72 5.24 -0.35
CA ILE A 135 6.99 5.81 -0.78
C ILE A 135 6.85 7.33 -0.77
N ASP A 136 7.76 8.03 -0.07
CA ASP A 136 7.99 9.46 -0.24
C ASP A 136 9.39 9.64 -0.82
N THR A 137 9.45 9.93 -2.12
CA THR A 137 10.71 10.05 -2.86
C THR A 137 11.52 11.29 -2.47
N ASP A 138 10.88 12.39 -2.09
CA ASP A 138 11.56 13.62 -1.64
C ASP A 138 12.29 13.41 -0.32
N ARG A 139 11.65 12.66 0.59
CA ARG A 139 12.18 12.40 1.93
C ARG A 139 12.95 11.09 2.03
N ASN A 140 13.04 10.34 0.93
CA ASN A 140 13.63 9.00 0.86
C ASN A 140 13.05 8.05 1.93
N ILE A 141 11.73 8.02 2.04
CA ILE A 141 11.01 7.18 3.01
C ILE A 141 10.33 6.04 2.25
N VAL A 142 10.48 4.82 2.77
CA VAL A 142 9.70 3.65 2.36
C VAL A 142 9.08 3.02 3.60
N VAL A 143 7.76 2.86 3.59
CA VAL A 143 6.97 2.28 4.69
C VAL A 143 6.33 0.99 4.20
N PRO A 144 6.88 -0.20 4.54
CA PRO A 144 6.17 -1.47 4.38
C PRO A 144 4.88 -1.48 5.20
N LEU A 145 3.77 -1.90 4.59
CA LEU A 145 2.43 -1.84 5.19
C LEU A 145 1.92 -3.19 5.67
N ASP A 146 2.37 -4.28 5.05
CA ASP A 146 1.84 -5.62 5.23
C ASP A 146 2.78 -6.55 6.02
N ASP A 147 3.95 -6.09 6.45
CA ASP A 147 4.85 -6.88 7.31
C ASP A 147 5.11 -6.20 8.68
N PRO A 148 4.40 -6.61 9.75
CA PRO A 148 4.60 -6.05 11.08
C PRO A 148 5.95 -6.43 11.71
N SER A 149 6.68 -7.38 11.13
CA SER A 149 8.05 -7.69 11.55
C SER A 149 9.04 -6.59 11.13
N GLN A 150 8.70 -5.82 10.09
CA GLN A 150 9.49 -4.68 9.62
C GLN A 150 9.19 -3.45 10.46
N ARG A 151 9.80 -3.42 11.65
CA ARG A 151 9.75 -2.26 12.54
C ARG A 151 10.44 -1.08 11.87
N LEU A 152 9.74 0.04 11.79
CA LEU A 152 10.28 1.26 11.19
C LEU A 152 10.68 2.26 12.26
N PHE A 153 11.71 3.02 11.92
CA PHE A 153 12.24 4.11 12.72
C PHE A 153 11.99 5.40 11.97
N LEU A 154 10.84 6.01 12.23
CA LEU A 154 10.47 7.32 11.72
C LEU A 154 10.51 8.32 12.86
N ASN A 155 11.01 9.52 12.59
CA ASN A 155 10.85 10.62 13.53
C ASN A 155 9.42 11.18 13.47
N LYS A 156 9.06 12.01 14.45
CA LYS A 156 7.69 12.56 14.56
C LYS A 156 7.25 13.34 13.31
N GLU A 157 8.14 14.16 12.75
CA GLU A 157 7.83 14.96 11.56
C GLU A 157 7.53 14.06 10.35
N GLN A 158 8.33 13.00 10.15
CA GLN A 158 8.09 12.00 9.11
C GLN A 158 6.75 11.28 9.33
N VAL A 159 6.43 10.92 10.57
CA VAL A 159 5.15 10.31 10.92
C VAL A 159 3.98 11.24 10.57
N ASP A 160 4.05 12.50 10.97
CA ASP A 160 2.98 13.48 10.74
C ASP A 160 2.78 13.73 9.23
N VAL A 161 3.86 13.84 8.46
CA VAL A 161 3.80 13.99 6.99
C VAL A 161 3.17 12.77 6.33
N VAL A 162 3.65 11.56 6.66
CA VAL A 162 3.12 10.33 6.05
C VAL A 162 1.63 10.16 6.37
N GLN A 163 1.21 10.42 7.62
CA GLN A 163 -0.19 10.36 8.00
C GLN A 163 -1.06 11.37 7.24
N LEU A 164 -0.58 12.61 7.09
CA LEU A 164 -1.27 13.64 6.32
C LEU A 164 -1.49 13.20 4.87
N GLN A 165 -0.43 12.72 4.21
CA GLN A 165 -0.51 12.30 2.81
C GLN A 165 -1.43 11.09 2.62
N CYS A 166 -1.40 10.16 3.56
CA CYS A 166 -2.30 9.01 3.52
C CYS A 166 -3.76 9.39 3.79
N GLY A 167 -3.99 10.41 4.63
CA GLY A 167 -5.30 11.03 4.80
C GLY A 167 -5.81 11.67 3.51
N ALA A 168 -4.92 12.27 2.71
CA ALA A 168 -5.27 12.82 1.39
C ALA A 168 -5.65 11.72 0.39
N ILE A 169 -4.94 10.59 0.34
CA ILE A 169 -5.33 9.44 -0.52
C ILE A 169 -6.72 8.92 -0.15
N TRP A 170 -6.98 8.70 1.15
CA TRP A 170 -8.29 8.23 1.59
C TRP A 170 -9.40 9.24 1.31
N SER A 171 -9.13 10.53 1.50
CA SER A 171 -10.09 11.58 1.18
C SER A 171 -10.43 11.58 -0.31
N ASP A 172 -9.43 11.48 -1.19
CA ASP A 172 -9.62 11.39 -2.64
C ASP A 172 -10.47 10.17 -3.04
N TYR A 173 -10.15 9.00 -2.48
CA TYR A 173 -10.94 7.79 -2.66
C TYR A 173 -12.41 7.98 -2.24
N LEU A 174 -12.66 8.53 -1.06
CA LEU A 174 -14.00 8.71 -0.50
C LEU A 174 -14.83 9.74 -1.29
N GLN A 175 -14.19 10.77 -1.85
CA GLN A 175 -14.82 11.74 -2.75
C GLN A 175 -15.28 11.08 -4.06
N HIS A 176 -14.50 10.14 -4.59
CA HIS A 176 -14.82 9.39 -5.81
C HIS A 176 -15.56 8.07 -5.54
N MET A 177 -16.10 7.87 -4.34
CA MET A 177 -16.71 6.59 -3.95
C MET A 177 -17.93 6.20 -4.80
N GLY A 178 -18.64 7.18 -5.37
CA GLY A 178 -19.77 6.94 -6.27
C GLY A 178 -19.38 6.32 -7.62
N GLU A 179 -18.12 6.41 -8.02
CA GLU A 179 -17.59 5.95 -9.32
C GLU A 179 -16.94 4.58 -9.23
N GLN A 180 -16.90 3.99 -8.02
CA GLN A 180 -16.17 2.76 -7.75
C GLN A 180 -16.88 1.51 -8.28
N SER A 181 -16.07 0.48 -8.58
CA SER A 181 -16.58 -0.86 -8.93
C SER A 181 -17.23 -1.54 -7.74
N SER A 182 -18.06 -2.56 -7.98
CA SER A 182 -18.84 -3.26 -6.94
C SER A 182 -17.98 -3.92 -5.84
N VAL A 183 -16.71 -4.17 -6.11
CA VAL A 183 -15.75 -4.82 -5.19
C VAL A 183 -14.98 -3.81 -4.33
N ALA A 184 -15.18 -2.51 -4.55
CA ALA A 184 -14.48 -1.49 -3.78
C ALA A 184 -14.88 -1.53 -2.30
N PRO A 185 -13.91 -1.33 -1.40
CA PRO A 185 -14.15 -1.40 0.04
C PRO A 185 -15.19 -0.36 0.46
N PHE A 186 -16.13 -0.71 1.34
CA PHE A 186 -17.13 0.22 1.87
C PHE A 186 -18.15 0.79 0.86
N LEU A 187 -18.18 0.31 -0.39
CA LEU A 187 -19.16 0.81 -1.37
C LEU A 187 -20.60 0.47 -0.95
N GLY A 188 -20.82 -0.68 -0.31
CA GLY A 188 -22.14 -1.08 0.18
C GLY A 188 -22.64 -0.16 1.28
N GLU A 189 -21.77 0.12 2.23
CA GLU A 189 -21.91 1.04 3.35
C GLU A 189 -22.20 2.48 2.89
N TYR A 190 -21.44 2.97 1.90
CA TYR A 190 -21.70 4.25 1.26
C TYR A 190 -23.07 4.29 0.58
N LYS A 191 -23.43 3.27 -0.21
CA LYS A 191 -24.75 3.19 -0.85
C LYS A 191 -25.87 3.16 0.19
N ALA A 192 -25.68 2.46 1.30
CA ALA A 192 -26.65 2.43 2.40
C ALA A 192 -26.82 3.80 3.05
N PHE A 193 -25.72 4.55 3.25
CA PHE A 193 -25.77 5.93 3.74
C PHE A 193 -26.51 6.85 2.75
N ARG A 194 -26.14 6.81 1.47
CA ARG A 194 -26.75 7.66 0.44
C ARG A 194 -28.24 7.39 0.22
N ARG A 195 -28.70 6.15 0.42
CA ARG A 195 -30.13 5.78 0.32
C ARG A 195 -31.03 6.43 1.38
N GLN A 196 -30.46 7.05 2.41
CA GLN A 196 -31.24 7.75 3.43
C GLN A 196 -31.76 9.12 2.94
N PHE A 197 -31.33 9.58 1.77
CA PHE A 197 -31.65 10.90 1.23
C PHE A 197 -32.50 10.78 -0.05
N ILE A 198 -33.51 11.64 -0.17
CA ILE A 198 -34.34 11.75 -1.40
C ILE A 198 -33.60 12.58 -2.45
N GLN A 199 -33.04 13.72 -2.04
CA GLN A 199 -32.10 14.53 -2.83
C GLN A 199 -30.73 14.37 -2.19
N LEU A 200 -29.71 14.15 -3.01
CA LEU A 200 -28.37 13.84 -2.52
C LEU A 200 -27.64 15.13 -2.10
N PRO A 201 -27.41 15.37 -0.79
CA PRO A 201 -26.60 16.51 -0.35
C PRO A 201 -25.13 16.35 -0.73
N PRO A 202 -24.34 17.46 -0.69
CA PRO A 202 -22.90 17.40 -0.69
C PRO A 202 -22.38 16.49 0.43
N LEU A 203 -21.32 15.75 0.14
CA LEU A 203 -20.68 14.85 1.10
C LEU A 203 -19.50 15.56 1.75
N GLU A 204 -19.44 15.53 3.07
CA GLU A 204 -18.26 15.88 3.83
C GLU A 204 -17.55 14.60 4.28
N VAL A 205 -16.21 14.64 4.23
CA VAL A 205 -15.37 13.50 4.55
C VAL A 205 -14.35 13.93 5.59
N ALA A 206 -14.27 13.18 6.68
CA ALA A 206 -13.21 13.30 7.67
C ALA A 206 -12.43 12.00 7.75
N VAL A 207 -11.11 12.07 7.58
CA VAL A 207 -10.22 10.91 7.63
C VAL A 207 -9.21 11.10 8.75
N LYS A 208 -8.96 10.03 9.50
CA LYS A 208 -7.86 9.93 10.44
C LYS A 208 -7.00 8.73 10.09
N VAL A 209 -5.73 8.97 9.79
CA VAL A 209 -4.73 7.93 9.60
C VAL A 209 -3.81 7.91 10.82
N ALA A 210 -3.48 6.72 11.29
CA ALA A 210 -2.55 6.53 12.39
C ALA A 210 -1.60 5.36 12.10
N PHE A 211 -0.35 5.52 12.50
CA PHE A 211 0.56 4.39 12.58
C PHE A 211 0.14 3.48 13.74
N LEU A 212 0.25 2.17 13.52
CA LEU A 212 0.09 1.18 14.57
C LEU A 212 1.38 1.14 15.39
N GLY A 213 1.28 1.53 16.66
CA GLY A 213 2.41 1.46 17.59
C GLY A 213 2.73 0.01 17.96
N ALA A 214 4.01 -0.28 18.17
CA ALA A 214 4.40 -1.54 18.81
C ALA A 214 3.98 -1.52 20.29
N ALA A 215 3.19 -2.49 20.76
CA ALA A 215 2.96 -2.68 22.20
C ALA A 215 4.32 -2.89 22.90
N GLY A 216 4.69 -2.01 23.84
CA GLY A 216 6.07 -1.92 24.34
C GLY A 216 6.30 -2.48 25.75
N ASN A 217 7.50 -3.02 25.98
CA ASN A 217 8.20 -2.90 27.27
C ASN A 217 9.19 -1.72 27.17
N PRO A 218 9.41 -0.94 28.25
CA PRO A 218 10.20 0.30 28.21
C PRO A 218 11.71 0.06 28.05
N PRO A 219 12.45 1.00 27.42
CA PRO A 219 13.89 0.87 27.22
C PRO A 219 14.70 1.21 28.48
N ALA A 220 15.88 0.57 28.63
CA ALA A 220 16.87 0.91 29.64
C ALA A 220 17.94 1.89 29.08
N TYR A 221 18.36 2.86 29.90
CA TYR A 221 19.12 4.07 29.57
C TYR A 221 20.60 3.82 29.16
N PRO A 222 21.26 4.67 28.34
CA PRO A 222 20.77 5.92 27.72
C PRO A 222 19.93 5.68 26.46
N PRO A 223 18.93 6.55 26.19
CA PRO A 223 18.11 6.44 25.01
C PRO A 223 18.94 6.77 23.78
N LYS A 224 18.97 5.87 22.80
CA LYS A 224 19.62 6.08 21.49
C LYS A 224 18.53 6.59 20.53
N ALA A 225 18.84 6.82 19.25
CA ALA A 225 17.77 6.97 18.23
C ALA A 225 16.75 5.78 18.23
N SER A 226 17.07 4.71 18.97
CA SER A 226 16.23 3.58 19.35
C SER A 226 14.97 3.89 20.19
N ASP A 227 14.82 5.12 20.67
CA ASP A 227 13.68 5.59 21.49
C ASP A 227 12.63 6.33 20.66
N TRP A 228 12.79 6.32 19.33
CA TRP A 228 11.75 6.73 18.39
C TRP A 228 10.55 5.78 18.49
N ASP A 229 9.35 6.33 18.31
CA ASP A 229 8.11 5.58 18.32
C ASP A 229 8.19 4.46 17.27
N ARG A 230 8.27 3.21 17.75
CA ARG A 230 8.33 2.05 16.88
C ARG A 230 6.95 1.83 16.27
N VAL A 231 6.91 1.91 14.94
CA VAL A 231 5.70 1.64 14.17
C VAL A 231 5.83 0.31 13.43
N ILE A 232 4.72 -0.41 13.31
CA ILE A 232 4.66 -1.76 12.70
C ILE A 232 3.63 -1.86 11.56
N GLY A 233 3.11 -0.73 11.11
CA GLY A 233 2.08 -0.67 10.08
C GLY A 233 1.22 0.57 10.26
N MET A 234 0.16 0.67 9.47
CA MET A 234 -0.68 1.87 9.45
C MET A 234 -2.13 1.52 9.13
N ALA A 235 -3.04 2.26 9.76
CA ALA A 235 -4.47 2.11 9.55
C ALA A 235 -5.15 3.47 9.47
N ALA A 236 -6.29 3.49 8.79
CA ALA A 236 -7.18 4.64 8.69
C ALA A 236 -8.52 4.33 9.36
N ALA A 237 -9.20 5.39 9.76
CA ALA A 237 -10.61 5.43 10.11
C ALA A 237 -11.21 6.67 9.43
N PHE A 238 -12.49 6.61 9.06
CA PHE A 238 -13.14 7.73 8.38
C PHE A 238 -14.59 7.91 8.83
N GLU A 239 -15.08 9.13 8.62
CA GLU A 239 -16.45 9.55 8.83
C GLU A 239 -16.97 10.21 7.55
N LEU A 240 -18.19 9.84 7.18
CA LEU A 240 -18.96 10.48 6.12
C LEU A 240 -20.10 11.26 6.78
N SER A 241 -20.23 12.53 6.43
CA SER A 241 -21.32 13.40 6.91
C SER A 241 -22.05 14.10 5.78
N ALA A 242 -23.36 14.27 5.93
CA ALA A 242 -24.20 15.09 5.06
C ALA A 242 -25.55 15.42 5.74
N ASP A 243 -26.01 16.67 5.61
CA ASP A 243 -27.24 17.20 6.25
C ASP A 243 -27.42 16.73 7.71
N ASP A 244 -26.43 17.02 8.56
CA ASP A 244 -26.37 16.64 9.99
C ASP A 244 -26.39 15.14 10.30
N ARG A 245 -26.41 14.27 9.28
CA ARG A 245 -26.28 12.82 9.45
C ARG A 245 -24.83 12.43 9.26
N LYS A 246 -24.38 11.47 10.08
CA LYS A 246 -23.04 10.94 10.00
C LYS A 246 -23.01 9.44 10.11
N VAL A 247 -22.06 8.83 9.42
CA VAL A 247 -21.69 7.44 9.61
C VAL A 247 -20.18 7.37 9.76
N SER A 248 -19.76 6.81 10.89
CA SER A 248 -18.34 6.64 11.20
C SER A 248 -17.99 5.18 11.07
N TYR A 249 -16.93 4.88 10.34
CA TYR A 249 -16.37 3.54 10.26
C TYR A 249 -15.14 3.49 11.15
N SER A 250 -15.37 3.03 12.38
CA SER A 250 -14.33 2.84 13.39
C SER A 250 -13.80 1.41 13.33
N GLY A 251 -12.55 1.27 12.90
CA GLY A 251 -11.82 0.02 12.86
C GLY A 251 -10.45 0.27 12.24
N SER A 252 -9.52 -0.67 12.38
CA SER A 252 -8.24 -0.59 11.67
C SER A 252 -8.48 -0.92 10.20
N ILE A 253 -8.61 0.12 9.35
CA ILE A 253 -8.76 -0.04 7.91
C ILE A 253 -7.41 0.17 7.25
N GLU A 254 -6.87 -0.89 6.66
CA GLU A 254 -5.51 -0.87 6.12
C GLU A 254 -5.45 -0.13 4.77
N MET A 255 -4.35 0.58 4.51
CA MET A 255 -4.15 1.36 3.28
C MET A 255 -4.14 0.51 2.00
N GLN A 256 -3.60 -0.71 2.06
CA GLN A 256 -3.45 -1.59 0.89
C GLN A 256 -4.77 -1.86 0.16
N LYS A 257 -5.92 -1.74 0.85
CA LYS A 257 -7.24 -1.90 0.23
C LYS A 257 -7.50 -0.91 -0.91
N LEU A 258 -6.83 0.25 -0.91
CA LEU A 258 -6.97 1.26 -1.96
C LEU A 258 -6.36 0.80 -3.30
N LEU A 259 -5.47 -0.19 -3.31
CA LEU A 259 -4.90 -0.75 -4.54
C LEU A 259 -5.95 -1.47 -5.41
N SER A 260 -7.11 -1.84 -4.86
CA SER A 260 -8.25 -2.44 -5.59
C SER A 260 -9.32 -1.43 -6.05
N THR A 261 -9.03 -0.14 -5.99
CA THR A 261 -10.02 0.92 -6.24
C THR A 261 -9.75 1.63 -7.56
N THR A 262 -10.68 2.47 -8.02
CA THR A 262 -10.51 3.17 -9.31
C THR A 262 -9.43 4.26 -9.28
N ILE A 263 -9.00 4.70 -8.09
CA ILE A 263 -7.86 5.62 -7.95
C ILE A 263 -6.52 4.90 -8.11
N ALA A 264 -6.51 3.56 -8.09
CA ALA A 264 -5.33 2.76 -8.40
C ALA A 264 -5.19 2.58 -9.91
N GLN A 265 -3.98 2.83 -10.40
CA GLN A 265 -3.59 2.62 -11.80
C GLN A 265 -2.71 1.38 -11.88
N SER A 266 -2.73 0.70 -13.03
CA SER A 266 -1.69 -0.30 -13.31
C SER A 266 -0.32 0.39 -13.39
N ALA A 267 0.75 -0.32 -13.02
CA ALA A 267 2.10 0.22 -13.20
C ALA A 267 2.36 0.63 -14.65
N ALA A 268 1.89 -0.17 -15.63
CA ALA A 268 2.00 0.16 -17.05
C ALA A 268 1.35 1.52 -17.39
N ASP A 269 0.12 1.76 -16.94
CA ASP A 269 -0.59 3.03 -17.21
C ASP A 269 0.04 4.22 -16.50
N TYR A 270 0.56 3.99 -15.29
CA TYR A 270 1.27 5.02 -14.54
C TYR A 270 2.54 5.41 -15.29
N PHE A 271 3.42 4.48 -15.63
CA PHE A 271 4.71 4.78 -16.26
C PHE A 271 4.61 5.16 -17.74
N ALA A 272 3.51 4.87 -18.42
CA ALA A 272 3.28 5.33 -19.80
C ALA A 272 3.07 6.84 -19.92
N LYS A 273 2.68 7.52 -18.83
CA LYS A 273 2.44 8.97 -18.82
C LYS A 273 3.77 9.72 -18.60
N PRO A 274 4.02 10.82 -19.33
CA PRO A 274 5.19 11.66 -19.07
C PRO A 274 5.19 12.15 -17.60
N PRO A 275 6.36 12.41 -16.98
CA PRO A 275 6.43 13.07 -15.69
C PRO A 275 5.61 14.37 -15.76
N VAL A 276 4.72 14.58 -14.80
CA VAL A 276 3.95 15.83 -14.73
C VAL A 276 4.94 16.91 -14.34
N ALA A 277 5.38 17.72 -15.31
CA ALA A 277 6.11 18.94 -15.01
C ALA A 277 5.14 19.85 -14.23
N GLU A 278 5.49 20.21 -12.99
CA GLU A 278 4.75 21.23 -12.26
C GLU A 278 4.76 22.52 -13.09
N THR A 279 3.61 22.89 -13.65
CA THR A 279 3.38 24.26 -14.09
C THR A 279 3.32 25.11 -12.83
N ALA A 280 4.49 25.56 -12.37
CA ALA A 280 4.59 26.63 -11.40
C ALA A 280 3.75 27.80 -11.92
N GLN A 281 2.61 28.07 -11.30
CA GLN A 281 1.85 29.28 -11.62
C GLN A 281 2.78 30.47 -11.32
N PRO A 282 2.98 31.39 -12.28
CA PRO A 282 3.78 32.58 -12.00
C PRO A 282 3.10 33.33 -10.85
N ILE A 283 3.80 33.45 -9.73
CA ILE A 283 3.41 34.34 -8.65
C ILE A 283 3.50 35.75 -9.24
N SER A 284 2.36 36.32 -9.59
CA SER A 284 2.24 37.73 -9.95
C SER A 284 2.58 38.55 -8.70
N ILE A 285 3.85 38.95 -8.58
CA ILE A 285 4.25 40.00 -7.64
C ILE A 285 3.67 41.28 -8.21
N SER A 286 2.64 41.80 -7.53
CA SER A 286 2.12 43.14 -7.80
C SER A 286 3.03 44.12 -7.06
N GLU A 287 3.68 45.02 -7.80
CA GLU A 287 4.37 46.20 -7.24
C GLU A 287 3.39 47.22 -6.66
#